data_AF-X1JNU1-F1
#
_entry.id   AF-X1JNU1-F1
#
_cell.length_a   1.000
_cell.length_b   1.000
_cell.length_c   1.000
_cell.angle_alpha   90.00
_cell.angle_beta   90.00
_cell.angle_gamma   90.00
#
_symmetry.space_group_name_H-M   'P 1'
#
loop_
_entity.id
_entity.type
_entity.pdbx_description
1 polymer ?
#
loop_
_entity_poly.entity_id
_entity_poly.type
_entity_poly.pdbx_seq_one_letter_code
_entity_poly.pdbx_strand_id
1 'polypeptide(L)'
;EEEIAAYCKVKYAIGVASGTDALRLSLISMGIGKGDEVIVPPFTFISTVGVITQIGASPVFIDIEEETFNIDAEKIEEVITEKTKAIIPVHLYGHAAQMEKIISVAKKYNLKVIEDAAQALGTECLFSGIFSKVGSLGDAGCLS
;
A
#
# COMPACT_ATOMS: atom_id res chain seq x y z
N GLU A 1 1.59 -14.47 14.78
CA GLU A 1 0.80 -14.45 13.52
C GLU A 1 -0.69 -14.48 13.82
N GLU A 2 -1.22 -15.50 14.49
CA GLU A 2 -2.66 -15.62 14.79
C GLU A 2 -3.27 -14.40 15.50
N GLU A 3 -2.60 -13.87 16.53
CA GLU A 3 -3.08 -12.67 17.25
C GLU A 3 -3.17 -11.43 16.37
N ILE A 4 -2.19 -11.23 15.49
CA ILE A 4 -2.19 -10.10 14.54
C ILE A 4 -3.28 -10.30 13.48
N ALA A 5 -3.43 -11.52 12.95
CA ALA A 5 -4.49 -11.83 12.01
C ALA A 5 -5.88 -11.55 12.63
N ALA A 6 -6.09 -11.98 13.87
CA ALA A 6 -7.31 -11.71 14.62
C ALA A 6 -7.51 -10.21 14.91
N TYR A 7 -6.46 -9.51 15.32
CA TYR A 7 -6.49 -8.07 15.60
C TYR A 7 -6.85 -7.24 14.37
N CYS A 8 -6.23 -7.55 13.22
CA CYS A 8 -6.49 -6.92 11.93
C CYS A 8 -7.74 -7.46 11.22
N LYS A 9 -8.40 -8.48 11.77
CA LYS A 9 -9.57 -9.17 11.16
C LYS A 9 -9.30 -9.70 9.75
N VAL A 10 -8.08 -10.19 9.50
CA VAL A 10 -7.66 -10.81 8.25
C VAL A 10 -7.53 -12.32 8.39
N LYS A 11 -7.55 -13.04 7.26
CA LYS A 11 -7.45 -14.51 7.25
C LYS A 11 -6.05 -15.02 7.63
N TYR A 12 -5.01 -14.27 7.27
CA TYR A 12 -3.62 -14.67 7.43
C TYR A 12 -2.77 -13.49 7.88
N ALA A 13 -1.76 -13.76 8.70
CA ALA A 13 -0.64 -12.86 8.96
C ALA A 13 0.64 -13.70 8.88
N ILE A 14 1.72 -13.13 8.35
CA ILE A 14 2.98 -13.85 8.11
C ILE A 14 4.11 -13.05 8.76
N GLY A 15 4.83 -13.68 9.68
CA GLY A 15 6.02 -13.12 10.32
C GLY A 15 7.19 -13.10 9.33
N VAL A 16 7.80 -11.94 9.17
CA VAL A 16 8.97 -11.72 8.30
C VAL A 16 10.03 -10.92 9.07
N ALA A 17 11.23 -10.77 8.51
CA ALA A 17 12.35 -10.18 9.26
C ALA A 17 12.22 -8.66 9.49
N SER A 18 11.48 -7.93 8.64
CA SER A 18 11.27 -6.49 8.77
C SER A 18 10.08 -6.00 7.93
N GLY A 19 9.63 -4.76 8.16
CA GLY A 19 8.64 -4.10 7.28
C GLY A 19 9.14 -3.94 5.83
N THR A 20 10.45 -3.75 5.63
CA THR A 20 11.07 -3.75 4.28
C THR A 20 10.89 -5.10 3.59
N ASP A 21 11.11 -6.21 4.30
CA ASP A 21 10.88 -7.54 3.77
C ASP A 21 9.39 -7.80 3.52
N ALA A 22 8.50 -7.30 4.38
CA ALA A 22 7.06 -7.40 4.17
C ALA A 22 6.64 -6.78 2.83
N LEU A 23 7.10 -5.56 2.53
CA LEU A 23 6.82 -4.87 1.28
C LEU A 23 7.42 -5.61 0.08
N ARG A 24 8.70 -6.01 0.18
CA ARG A 24 9.41 -6.69 -0.90
C ARG A 24 8.79 -8.05 -1.23
N LEU A 25 8.47 -8.86 -0.22
CA LEU A 25 7.85 -10.18 -0.40
C LEU A 25 6.43 -10.04 -0.93
N SER A 26 5.67 -9.02 -0.50
CA SER A 26 4.34 -8.74 -1.03
C SER A 26 4.39 -8.49 -2.54
N LEU A 27 5.27 -7.59 -3.00
CA LEU A 27 5.44 -7.31 -4.43
C LEU A 27 5.83 -8.55 -5.24
N ILE A 28 6.82 -9.31 -4.77
CA ILE A 28 7.28 -10.54 -5.44
C ILE A 28 6.16 -11.58 -5.51
N SER A 29 5.41 -11.77 -4.42
CA SER A 29 4.32 -12.73 -4.37
C SER A 29 3.18 -12.42 -5.34
N MET A 30 3.00 -11.14 -5.69
CA MET A 30 2.02 -10.67 -6.66
C MET A 30 2.55 -10.69 -8.10
N GLY A 31 3.77 -11.18 -8.32
CA GLY A 31 4.39 -11.28 -9.65
C GLY A 31 4.87 -9.94 -10.21
N ILE A 32 4.99 -8.91 -9.37
CA ILE A 32 5.46 -7.58 -9.79
C ILE A 32 6.98 -7.60 -9.88
N GLY A 33 7.53 -7.02 -10.95
CA GLY A 33 8.97 -6.97 -11.13
C GLY A 33 9.41 -6.17 -12.35
N LYS A 34 10.39 -6.72 -13.07
CA LYS A 34 11.07 -5.99 -14.15
C LYS A 34 10.11 -5.48 -15.22
N GLY A 35 10.08 -4.16 -15.39
CA GLY A 35 9.29 -3.48 -16.43
C GLY A 35 7.89 -3.04 -15.98
N ASP A 36 7.47 -3.43 -14.77
CA ASP A 36 6.22 -2.98 -14.17
C ASP A 36 6.39 -1.60 -13.51
N GLU A 37 5.28 -0.90 -13.37
CA GLU A 37 5.18 0.38 -12.67
C GLU A 37 4.37 0.24 -11.39
N VAL A 38 4.84 0.87 -10.32
CA VAL A 38 4.19 0.89 -9.01
C VAL A 38 4.00 2.33 -8.56
N ILE A 39 2.74 2.73 -8.36
CA ILE A 39 2.38 4.07 -7.91
C ILE A 39 2.66 4.19 -6.41
N VAL A 40 3.37 5.25 -5.99
CA VAL A 40 3.82 5.44 -4.61
C VAL A 40 4.00 6.94 -4.32
N PRO A 41 3.74 7.45 -3.10
CA PRO A 41 4.08 8.84 -2.79
C PRO A 41 5.60 9.03 -2.67
N PRO A 42 6.17 10.18 -3.08
CA PRO A 42 7.59 10.48 -2.85
C PRO A 42 7.88 10.81 -1.38
N PHE A 43 6.87 11.26 -0.63
CA PHE A 43 6.97 11.53 0.80
C PHE A 43 6.64 10.28 1.61
N THR A 44 7.65 9.42 1.75
CA THR A 44 7.58 8.17 2.51
C THR A 44 8.97 7.76 3.00
N PHE A 45 9.06 6.68 3.78
CA PHE A 45 10.34 6.08 4.14
C PHE A 45 11.00 5.40 2.92
N ILE A 46 12.33 5.51 2.83
CA ILE A 46 13.10 5.05 1.66
C ILE A 46 12.87 3.57 1.30
N SER A 47 12.52 2.73 2.28
CA SER A 47 12.26 1.30 2.02
C SER A 47 11.07 1.09 1.09
N THR A 48 10.00 1.87 1.21
CA THR A 48 8.78 1.75 0.38
C THR A 48 9.11 1.87 -1.10
N VAL A 49 9.97 2.83 -1.46
CA VAL A 49 10.42 3.06 -2.84
C VAL A 49 11.57 2.12 -3.21
N GLY A 50 12.49 1.89 -2.27
CA GLY A 50 13.69 1.07 -2.47
C GLY A 50 13.35 -0.34 -2.92
N VAL A 51 12.35 -0.99 -2.31
CA VAL A 51 11.98 -2.36 -2.68
C VAL A 51 11.41 -2.47 -4.10
N ILE A 52 10.72 -1.44 -4.60
CA ILE A 52 10.20 -1.38 -5.98
C ILE A 52 11.38 -1.45 -6.96
N THR A 53 12.41 -0.64 -6.73
CA THR A 53 13.61 -0.64 -7.59
C THR A 53 14.44 -1.92 -7.47
N GLN A 54 14.54 -2.50 -6.27
CA GLN A 54 15.28 -3.75 -6.02
C GLN A 54 14.70 -4.96 -6.75
N ILE A 55 13.40 -4.98 -7.03
CA ILE A 55 12.74 -6.04 -7.80
C ILE A 55 12.71 -5.75 -9.31
N GLY A 56 13.30 -4.63 -9.74
CA GLY A 56 13.39 -4.21 -11.15
C GLY A 56 12.16 -3.45 -11.66
N ALA A 57 11.17 -3.18 -10.82
CA ALA A 57 10.03 -2.33 -11.15
C ALA A 57 10.41 -0.84 -11.07
N SER A 58 9.56 0.01 -11.63
CA SER A 58 9.74 1.46 -11.65
C SER A 58 8.74 2.13 -10.69
N PRO A 59 9.18 2.95 -9.73
CA PRO A 59 8.27 3.78 -8.95
C PRO A 59 7.70 4.89 -9.84
N VAL A 60 6.39 5.09 -9.77
CA VAL A 60 5.69 6.21 -10.39
C VAL A 60 5.16 7.10 -9.28
N PHE A 61 5.74 8.29 -9.16
CA PHE A 61 5.41 9.19 -8.07
C PHE A 61 4.17 10.01 -8.38
N ILE A 62 3.29 10.14 -7.40
CA ILE A 62 2.26 11.17 -7.37
C ILE A 62 2.35 11.96 -6.07
N ASP A 63 1.84 13.18 -6.11
CA ASP A 63 1.93 14.11 -4.99
C ASP A 63 1.10 13.66 -3.77
N ILE A 64 1.30 14.36 -2.65
CA ILE A 64 0.59 14.13 -1.40
C ILE A 64 -0.45 15.21 -1.11
N GLU A 65 -1.34 14.92 -0.17
CA GLU A 65 -2.22 15.92 0.45
C GLU A 65 -1.48 16.64 1.58
N GLU A 66 -1.65 17.95 1.69
CA GLU A 66 -0.98 18.76 2.73
C GLU A 66 -1.45 18.43 4.15
N GLU A 67 -2.72 18.03 4.31
CA GLU A 67 -3.35 17.82 5.62
C GLU A 67 -2.95 16.48 6.25
N THR A 68 -2.82 15.44 5.43
CA THR A 68 -2.56 14.07 5.88
C THR A 68 -1.15 13.59 5.56
N PHE A 69 -0.46 14.27 4.64
CA PHE A 69 0.79 13.85 4.02
C PHE A 69 0.73 12.51 3.29
N ASN A 70 -0.46 11.93 3.13
CA ASN A 70 -0.68 10.70 2.40
C ASN A 70 -0.80 10.99 0.91
N ILE A 71 -0.66 9.94 0.10
CA ILE A 71 -0.84 9.97 -1.34
C ILE A 71 -2.18 10.62 -1.73
N ASP A 72 -2.14 11.60 -2.64
CA ASP A 72 -3.33 12.28 -3.16
C ASP A 72 -4.08 11.32 -4.11
N ALA A 73 -5.15 10.72 -3.59
CA ALA A 73 -5.88 9.68 -4.31
C ALA A 73 -6.63 10.19 -5.55
N GLU A 74 -6.86 11.50 -5.67
CA GLU A 74 -7.49 12.10 -6.85
C GLU A 74 -6.55 12.09 -8.06
N LYS A 75 -5.23 12.10 -7.85
CA LYS A 75 -4.22 12.15 -8.90
C LYS A 75 -3.76 10.78 -9.40
N ILE A 76 -4.22 9.68 -8.79
CA ILE A 76 -3.76 8.32 -9.14
C ILE A 76 -4.04 8.00 -10.60
N GLU A 77 -5.25 8.28 -11.10
CA GLU A 77 -5.64 7.91 -12.46
C GLU A 77 -4.80 8.62 -13.55
N GLU A 78 -4.21 9.78 -13.23
CA GLU A 78 -3.44 10.61 -14.18
C GLU A 78 -2.13 9.95 -14.62
N VAL A 79 -1.59 9.04 -13.81
CA VAL A 79 -0.29 8.40 -14.05
C VAL A 79 -0.38 6.92 -14.41
N ILE A 80 -1.60 6.37 -14.52
CA ILE A 80 -1.79 4.97 -14.87
C ILE A 80 -1.40 4.74 -16.33
N THR A 81 -0.59 3.70 -16.56
CA THR A 81 -0.20 3.21 -17.88
C THR A 81 -0.52 1.71 -17.99
N GLU A 82 -0.29 1.14 -19.18
CA GLU A 82 -0.35 -0.30 -19.42
C GLU A 82 0.65 -1.13 -18.57
N LYS A 83 1.71 -0.48 -18.06
CA LYS A 83 2.73 -1.09 -17.20
C LYS A 83 2.39 -0.99 -15.73
N THR A 84 1.43 -0.16 -15.33
CA THR A 84 1.04 -0.03 -13.93
C THR A 84 0.46 -1.35 -13.43
N LYS A 85 1.03 -1.87 -12.34
CA LYS A 85 0.57 -3.13 -11.71
C LYS A 85 0.10 -2.95 -10.28
N ALA A 86 0.59 -1.95 -9.57
CA ALA A 86 0.25 -1.77 -8.16
C ALA A 86 0.27 -0.32 -7.70
N ILE A 87 -0.36 -0.11 -6.55
CA ILE A 87 -0.34 1.12 -5.77
C ILE A 87 0.14 0.75 -4.36
N ILE A 88 1.11 1.50 -3.82
CA ILE A 88 1.52 1.41 -2.43
C ILE A 88 1.11 2.69 -1.70
N PRO A 89 -0.11 2.77 -1.14
CA PRO A 89 -0.43 3.81 -0.18
C PRO A 89 0.39 3.62 1.09
N VAL A 90 0.80 4.74 1.67
CA VAL A 90 1.48 4.78 2.97
C VAL A 90 0.53 5.43 3.95
N HIS A 91 0.37 4.83 5.13
CA HIS A 91 -0.45 5.40 6.21
C HIS A 91 0.45 6.20 7.15
N LEU A 92 0.87 7.36 6.67
CA LEU A 92 1.94 8.13 7.28
C LEU A 92 1.52 8.67 8.65
N TYR A 93 2.40 8.56 9.64
CA TYR A 93 2.17 9.01 11.02
C TYR A 93 0.91 8.43 11.68
N GLY A 94 0.42 7.28 11.17
CA GLY A 94 -0.80 6.65 11.66
C GLY A 94 -2.09 7.25 11.07
N HIS A 95 -2.00 8.16 10.11
CA HIS A 95 -3.17 8.65 9.35
C HIS A 95 -3.50 7.69 8.21
N ALA A 96 -4.76 7.26 8.12
CA ALA A 96 -5.22 6.44 7.01
C ALA A 96 -5.19 7.22 5.69
N ALA A 97 -4.75 6.57 4.61
CA ALA A 97 -4.88 7.10 3.26
C ALA A 97 -6.35 7.01 2.82
N GLN A 98 -6.73 7.66 1.71
CA GLN A 98 -8.10 7.60 1.18
C GLN A 98 -8.47 6.22 0.58
N MET A 99 -8.58 5.20 1.42
CA MET A 99 -8.61 3.80 0.99
C MET A 99 -9.84 3.44 0.15
N GLU A 100 -11.00 4.05 0.37
CA GLU A 100 -12.17 3.82 -0.52
C GLU A 100 -11.88 4.24 -1.96
N LYS A 101 -11.26 5.42 -2.14
CA LYS A 101 -10.88 5.94 -3.46
C LYS A 101 -9.81 5.06 -4.09
N ILE A 102 -8.75 4.74 -3.35
CA ILE A 102 -7.62 3.95 -3.82
C ILE A 102 -8.07 2.56 -4.27
N ILE A 103 -8.89 1.88 -3.46
CA ILE A 103 -9.43 0.55 -3.80
C ILE A 103 -10.38 0.63 -4.99
N SER A 104 -11.19 1.69 -5.11
CA SER A 104 -12.07 1.90 -6.27
C SER A 104 -11.27 2.02 -7.57
N VAL A 105 -10.24 2.86 -7.58
CA VAL A 105 -9.33 3.02 -8.73
C VAL A 105 -8.60 1.71 -9.04
N ALA A 106 -8.04 1.06 -8.02
CA ALA A 106 -7.34 -0.21 -8.22
C ALA A 106 -8.24 -1.29 -8.84
N LYS A 107 -9.50 -1.40 -8.41
CA LYS A 107 -10.48 -2.31 -9.00
C LYS A 107 -10.79 -1.97 -10.46
N LYS A 108 -10.98 -0.67 -10.77
CA LYS A 108 -11.28 -0.19 -12.13
C LYS A 108 -10.17 -0.55 -13.13
N TYR A 109 -8.91 -0.50 -12.71
CA TYR A 109 -7.74 -0.75 -13.56
C TYR A 109 -7.07 -2.11 -13.32
N ASN A 110 -7.68 -2.98 -12.51
CA ASN A 110 -7.12 -4.28 -12.12
C ASN A 110 -5.69 -4.19 -11.56
N LEU A 111 -5.46 -3.21 -10.69
CA LEU A 111 -4.19 -2.99 -9.99
C LEU A 111 -4.22 -3.66 -8.62
N LYS A 112 -3.03 -4.04 -8.15
CA LYS A 112 -2.82 -4.50 -6.78
C LYS A 112 -2.67 -3.34 -5.81
N VAL A 113 -3.13 -3.52 -4.57
CA VAL A 113 -2.91 -2.54 -3.49
C VAL A 113 -2.13 -3.19 -2.37
N ILE A 114 -0.97 -2.62 -2.05
CA ILE A 114 -0.12 -3.07 -0.93
C ILE A 114 -0.05 -1.91 0.06
N GLU A 115 -0.73 -2.03 1.19
CA GLU A 115 -0.73 -1.00 2.22
C GLU A 115 0.61 -1.01 2.97
N ASP A 116 1.33 0.10 2.94
CA ASP A 116 2.43 0.35 3.87
C ASP A 116 1.85 0.95 5.17
N ALA A 117 1.59 0.06 6.12
CA ALA A 117 1.03 0.35 7.42
C ALA A 117 2.09 0.29 8.54
N ALA A 118 3.37 0.46 8.20
CA ALA A 118 4.48 0.38 9.15
C ALA A 118 4.33 1.32 10.37
N GLN A 119 3.64 2.45 10.20
CA GLN A 119 3.40 3.45 11.25
C GLN A 119 1.94 3.48 11.74
N ALA A 120 1.11 2.52 11.34
CA ALA A 120 -0.35 2.63 11.46
C ALA A 120 -1.02 1.38 12.04
N LEU A 121 -0.29 0.56 12.80
CA LEU A 121 -0.90 -0.56 13.52
C LEU A 121 -1.97 -0.03 14.49
N GLY A 122 -3.21 -0.45 14.27
CA GLY A 122 -4.36 -0.06 15.09
C GLY A 122 -5.14 1.14 14.57
N THR A 123 -4.62 1.86 13.56
CA THR A 123 -5.37 2.90 12.85
C THR A 123 -6.58 2.29 12.15
N GLU A 124 -7.72 2.97 12.26
CA GLU A 124 -8.97 2.61 11.60
C GLU A 124 -9.43 3.73 10.68
N CYS A 125 -10.06 3.36 9.57
CA CYS A 125 -10.78 4.29 8.71
C CYS A 125 -12.18 3.78 8.41
N LEU A 126 -13.06 4.68 7.99
CA LEU A 126 -14.35 4.28 7.44
C LEU A 126 -14.12 3.67 6.06
N PHE A 127 -14.57 2.44 5.86
CA PHE A 127 -14.47 1.74 4.58
C PHE A 127 -15.73 0.90 4.36
N SER A 128 -16.44 1.15 3.26
CA SER A 128 -17.73 0.52 2.95
C SER A 128 -18.76 0.67 4.10
N GLY A 129 -18.73 1.82 4.77
CA GLY A 129 -19.66 2.13 5.88
C GLY A 129 -19.33 1.48 7.23
N ILE A 130 -18.20 0.79 7.37
CA ILE A 130 -17.75 0.20 8.64
C ILE A 130 -16.32 0.64 8.99
N PHE A 131 -16.02 0.78 10.28
CA PHE A 131 -14.65 1.02 10.72
C PHE A 131 -13.80 -0.25 10.55
N SER A 132 -12.74 -0.10 9.76
CA SER A 132 -11.84 -1.20 9.40
C SER A 132 -10.40 -0.76 9.61
N LYS A 133 -9.53 -1.70 9.99
CA LYS A 133 -8.12 -1.40 10.25
C LYS A 133 -7.36 -1.21 8.95
N VAL A 134 -6.49 -0.22 8.89
CA VAL A 134 -5.57 -0.08 7.76
C VAL A 134 -4.51 -1.19 7.80
N GLY A 135 -3.95 -1.52 6.65
CA GLY A 135 -3.15 -2.74 6.48
C GLY A 135 -3.98 -4.02 6.34
N SER A 136 -5.31 -3.90 6.16
CA SER A 136 -6.23 -5.04 5.97
C SER A 136 -7.23 -4.85 4.81
N LEU A 137 -7.10 -3.76 4.05
CA LEU A 137 -8.07 -3.31 3.05
C LEU A 137 -7.61 -3.60 1.61
N GLY A 138 -6.30 -3.60 1.37
CA GLY A 138 -5.67 -3.95 0.10
C GLY A 138 -5.51 -5.46 -0.11
N ASP A 139 -4.74 -5.83 -1.13
CA ASP A 139 -4.35 -7.22 -1.39
C ASP A 139 -3.34 -7.74 -0.33
N ALA A 140 -2.53 -6.85 0.24
CA ALA A 140 -1.63 -7.13 1.35
C ALA A 140 -1.38 -5.86 2.19
N GLY A 141 -1.06 -6.04 3.48
CA GLY A 141 -0.65 -4.97 4.38
C GLY A 141 0.69 -5.29 5.05
N CYS A 142 1.56 -4.28 5.16
CA CYS A 142 2.90 -4.40 5.71
C CYS A 142 3.00 -3.62 7.02
N LEU A 143 3.47 -4.26 8.09
CA LEU A 143 3.59 -3.70 9.43
C LEU A 143 5.07 -3.65 9.86
N SER A 144 5.42 -2.78 10.82
CA SER A 144 6.77 -2.67 11.40
C SER A 144 6.73 -2.32 12.89
#